data_AF-A0A2H5V0A9-F1
#
_entry.id   AF-A0A2H5V0A9-F1
#
_cell.length_a   1.000
_cell.length_b   1.000
_cell.length_c   1.000
_cell.angle_alpha   90.00
_cell.angle_beta   90.00
_cell.angle_gamma   90.00
#
_symmetry.space_group_name_H-M   'P 1'
#
loop_
_entity.id
_entity.type
_entity.pdbx_description
1 polymer ?
#
loop_
_entity_poly.entity_id
_entity_poly.type
_entity_poly.pdbx_seq_one_letter_code
_entity_poly.pdbx_strand_id
1 'polypeptide(L)'
;MCVKLDDVLKTWRAKIICERGKLVQRLVRFTEDFMRYVRLWIAARSFNLTRKDEVSLRELKDIQNRIFGYYGQINALIGRSIGDIDRRLKSATMSGWQALGSALKESTGEFDGNNFLAHAGLEYNVTEVCKNRDGEIVLRYRKDMRQKIESASLNGLFKG
;
A
#
# COMPACT_ATOMS: atom_id res chain seq x y z
N MET A 1 -2.60 17.19 -9.67
CA MET A 1 -3.83 18.01 -9.74
C MET A 1 -4.98 17.16 -9.22
N CYS A 2 -5.52 17.46 -8.04
CA CYS A 2 -6.60 16.66 -7.46
C CYS A 2 -7.94 17.27 -7.88
N VAL A 3 -8.53 16.79 -8.97
CA VAL A 3 -9.89 17.16 -9.35
C VAL A 3 -10.84 16.53 -8.33
N LYS A 4 -11.73 17.32 -7.71
CA LYS A 4 -12.69 16.78 -6.75
C LYS A 4 -13.76 15.99 -7.52
N LEU A 5 -14.19 14.84 -6.97
CA LEU A 5 -15.22 14.00 -7.58
C LEU A 5 -16.49 14.80 -7.92
N ASP A 6 -16.83 15.77 -7.07
CA ASP A 6 -17.97 16.67 -7.27
C ASP A 6 -17.86 17.49 -8.55
N ASP A 7 -16.66 17.96 -8.91
CA ASP A 7 -16.43 18.74 -10.13
C ASP A 7 -16.59 17.85 -11.38
N VAL A 8 -16.15 16.60 -11.30
CA VAL A 8 -16.34 15.60 -12.37
C VAL A 8 -17.82 15.29 -12.55
N LEU A 9 -18.55 15.04 -11.45
CA LEU A 9 -19.98 14.74 -11.49
C LEU A 9 -20.79 15.95 -11.97
N LYS A 10 -20.42 17.16 -11.55
CA LYS A 10 -21.04 18.41 -12.04
C LYS A 10 -20.86 18.56 -13.54
N THR A 11 -19.66 18.33 -14.05
CA THR A 11 -19.36 18.37 -15.49
C THR A 11 -20.14 17.32 -16.25
N TRP A 12 -20.18 16.08 -15.75
CA TRP A 12 -20.94 14.99 -16.37
C TRP A 12 -22.43 15.30 -16.44
N ARG A 13 -23.03 15.77 -15.33
CA ARG A 13 -24.46 16.16 -15.28
C ARG A 13 -24.78 17.32 -16.22
N ALA A 14 -23.91 18.32 -16.33
CA ALA A 14 -24.08 19.46 -17.22
C ALA A 14 -24.06 19.08 -18.72
N LYS A 15 -23.63 17.85 -19.05
CA LYS A 15 -23.59 17.29 -20.39
C LYS A 15 -24.71 16.28 -20.67
N ILE A 16 -25.72 16.23 -19.78
CA ILE A 16 -26.97 15.50 -19.99
C ILE A 16 -28.01 16.49 -20.50
N ILE A 17 -28.51 16.25 -21.71
CA ILE A 17 -29.57 17.05 -22.34
C ILE A 17 -30.87 16.25 -22.28
N CYS A 18 -31.93 16.87 -21.79
CA CYS A 18 -33.27 16.29 -21.71
C CYS A 18 -34.21 17.10 -22.60
N GLU A 19 -34.64 16.53 -23.73
CA GLU A 19 -35.61 17.17 -24.62
C GLU A 19 -37.03 16.74 -24.25
N ARG A 20 -37.84 17.71 -23.79
CA ARG A 20 -39.29 17.59 -23.53
C ARG A 20 -39.73 16.26 -22.87
N GLY A 21 -38.89 15.71 -21.99
CA GLY A 21 -39.15 14.48 -21.23
C GLY A 21 -39.18 13.17 -22.02
N LYS A 22 -38.87 13.16 -23.32
CA LYS A 22 -38.95 11.95 -24.18
C LYS A 22 -37.59 11.42 -24.60
N LEU A 23 -36.56 12.26 -24.65
CA LEU A 23 -35.22 11.87 -25.04
C LEU A 23 -34.18 12.39 -24.04
N VAL A 24 -33.33 11.48 -23.56
CA VAL A 24 -32.18 11.79 -22.72
C VAL A 24 -30.92 11.51 -23.52
N GLN A 25 -30.17 12.56 -23.84
CA GLN A 25 -28.90 12.45 -24.54
C GLN A 25 -27.75 12.73 -23.58
N ARG A 26 -26.77 11.82 -23.52
CA ARG A 26 -25.56 11.97 -22.72
C ARG A 26 -24.39 12.27 -23.67
N LEU A 27 -23.87 13.49 -23.62
CA LEU A 27 -22.80 13.93 -24.53
C LEU A 27 -21.40 13.47 -24.10
N VAL A 28 -21.28 12.94 -22.88
CA VAL A 28 -20.03 12.40 -22.33
C VAL A 28 -20.32 11.10 -21.61
N ARG A 29 -19.32 10.21 -21.57
CA ARG A 29 -19.38 8.93 -20.86
C ARG A 29 -18.20 8.81 -19.91
N PHE A 30 -18.39 8.06 -18.84
CA PHE A 30 -17.28 7.63 -18.01
C PHE A 30 -16.38 6.68 -18.79
N THR A 31 -15.08 6.79 -18.59
CA THR A 31 -14.07 5.90 -19.18
C THR A 31 -13.82 4.71 -18.25
N GLU A 32 -13.13 3.70 -18.77
CA GLU A 32 -12.63 2.59 -17.94
C GLU A 32 -11.75 3.09 -16.79
N ASP A 33 -10.94 4.13 -17.00
CA ASP A 33 -10.13 4.70 -15.93
C ASP A 33 -10.97 5.31 -14.81
N PHE A 34 -12.08 5.98 -15.13
CA PHE A 34 -13.02 6.43 -14.11
C PHE A 34 -13.54 5.25 -13.28
N MET A 35 -13.92 4.14 -13.95
CA MET A 35 -14.39 2.94 -13.25
C MET A 35 -13.29 2.30 -12.39
N ARG A 36 -12.03 2.30 -12.85
CA ARG A 36 -10.87 1.86 -12.05
C ARG A 36 -10.71 2.71 -10.79
N TYR A 37 -10.82 4.03 -10.89
CA TYR A 37 -10.75 4.91 -9.71
C TYR A 37 -11.90 4.69 -8.74
N VAL A 38 -13.12 4.49 -9.23
CA VAL A 38 -14.28 4.16 -8.38
C VAL A 38 -14.04 2.84 -7.64
N ARG A 39 -13.58 1.78 -8.33
CA ARG A 39 -13.26 0.50 -7.71
C ARG A 39 -12.15 0.62 -6.65
N LEU A 40 -11.08 1.37 -6.95
CA LEU A 40 -10.00 1.63 -6.01
C LEU A 40 -10.50 2.38 -4.76
N TRP A 41 -11.34 3.40 -4.95
CA TRP A 41 -11.93 4.17 -3.86
C TRP A 41 -12.85 3.30 -2.98
N ILE A 42 -13.70 2.47 -3.58
CA ILE A 42 -14.55 1.51 -2.86
C ILE A 42 -13.67 0.54 -2.07
N ALA A 43 -12.65 -0.05 -2.70
CA ALA A 43 -11.74 -0.98 -2.03
C ALA A 43 -11.05 -0.33 -0.81
N ALA A 44 -10.49 0.88 -0.98
CA ALA A 44 -9.83 1.61 0.11
C ALA A 44 -10.78 1.89 1.27
N ARG A 45 -12.03 2.28 0.98
CA ARG A 45 -13.09 2.51 1.97
C ARG A 45 -13.51 1.22 2.69
N SER A 46 -13.75 0.14 1.94
CA SER A 46 -14.19 -1.15 2.49
C SER A 46 -13.15 -1.78 3.42
N PHE A 47 -11.86 -1.59 3.12
CA PHE A 47 -10.79 -2.08 3.98
C PHE A 47 -10.41 -1.11 5.12
N ASN A 48 -11.07 0.05 5.23
CA ASN A 48 -10.75 1.12 6.19
C ASN A 48 -9.23 1.40 6.24
N LEU A 49 -8.61 1.48 5.05
CA LEU A 49 -7.19 1.76 4.92
C LEU A 49 -6.98 3.26 4.86
N THR A 50 -6.05 3.74 5.67
CA THR A 50 -5.60 5.13 5.65
C THR A 50 -4.10 5.15 5.35
N ARG A 51 -3.64 6.22 4.71
CA ARG A 51 -2.21 6.41 4.48
C ARG A 51 -1.55 6.71 5.83
N LYS A 52 -0.55 5.92 6.18
CA LYS A 52 0.29 6.10 7.37
C LYS A 52 1.75 6.14 6.95
N ASP A 53 2.52 6.98 7.64
CA ASP A 53 3.97 7.01 7.47
C ASP A 53 4.63 5.87 8.26
N GLU A 54 4.03 5.43 9.36
CA GLU A 54 4.56 4.43 10.29
C GLU A 54 3.48 3.43 10.68
N VAL A 55 3.87 2.16 10.86
CA VAL A 55 2.95 1.05 11.18
C VAL A 55 3.63 0.03 12.10
N SER A 56 2.92 -0.47 13.12
CA SER A 56 3.48 -1.53 13.97
C SER A 56 3.36 -2.91 13.34
N LEU A 57 4.20 -3.86 13.75
CA LEU A 57 4.05 -5.26 13.30
C LEU A 57 2.69 -5.84 13.66
N ARG A 58 2.10 -5.45 14.81
CA ARG A 58 0.74 -5.84 15.19
C ARG A 58 -0.27 -5.36 14.15
N GLU A 59 -0.22 -4.08 13.81
CA GLU A 59 -1.13 -3.52 12.82
C GLU A 59 -0.95 -4.17 11.43
N LEU A 60 0.29 -4.47 11.02
CA LEU A 60 0.53 -5.23 9.78
C LEU A 60 -0.08 -6.64 9.82
N LYS A 61 0.00 -7.35 10.95
CA LYS A 61 -0.65 -8.66 11.12
C LYS A 61 -2.18 -8.54 11.02
N ASP A 62 -2.76 -7.50 11.60
CA ASP A 62 -4.20 -7.26 11.54
C ASP A 62 -4.66 -6.95 10.10
N ILE A 63 -3.91 -6.10 9.39
CA ILE A 63 -4.15 -5.81 7.97
C ILE A 63 -4.00 -7.06 7.11
N GLN A 64 -2.95 -7.84 7.32
CA GLN A 64 -2.69 -9.11 6.63
C GLN A 64 -3.89 -10.04 6.78
N ASN A 65 -4.33 -10.32 8.01
CA ASN A 65 -5.42 -11.26 8.26
C ASN A 65 -6.74 -10.76 7.68
N ARG A 66 -7.02 -9.46 7.78
CA ARG A 66 -8.27 -8.87 7.27
C ARG A 66 -8.36 -8.86 5.75
N ILE A 67 -7.26 -8.58 5.04
CA ILE A 67 -7.26 -8.41 3.59
C ILE A 67 -6.93 -9.73 2.89
N PHE A 68 -5.92 -10.44 3.39
CA PHE A 68 -5.36 -11.61 2.73
C PHE A 68 -5.72 -12.93 3.43
N GLY A 69 -6.53 -12.93 4.49
CA GLY A 69 -6.84 -14.14 5.27
C GLY A 69 -7.40 -15.31 4.45
N TYR A 70 -8.14 -15.02 3.38
CA TYR A 70 -8.68 -16.03 2.46
C TYR A 70 -7.72 -16.44 1.33
N TYR A 71 -6.61 -15.73 1.16
CA TYR A 71 -5.63 -15.95 0.09
C TYR A 71 -4.41 -16.71 0.64
N GLY A 72 -4.58 -18.02 0.86
CA GLY A 72 -3.63 -18.84 1.64
C GLY A 72 -2.14 -18.65 1.31
N GLN A 73 -1.76 -18.60 0.03
CA GLN A 73 -0.37 -18.42 -0.37
C GLN A 73 0.17 -17.01 -0.06
N ILE A 74 -0.59 -15.97 -0.42
CA ILE A 74 -0.22 -14.57 -0.17
C ILE A 74 -0.20 -14.29 1.34
N ASN A 75 -1.19 -14.79 2.07
CA ASN A 75 -1.25 -14.70 3.52
C ASN A 75 -0.01 -15.32 4.17
N ALA A 76 0.38 -16.52 3.74
CA ALA A 76 1.56 -17.20 4.25
C ALA A 76 2.86 -16.45 3.93
N LEU A 77 2.98 -15.87 2.73
CA LEU A 77 4.14 -15.06 2.33
C LEU A 77 4.32 -13.83 3.23
N ILE A 78 3.25 -13.05 3.39
CA ILE A 78 3.25 -11.85 4.24
C ILE A 78 3.52 -12.24 5.69
N GLY A 79 2.83 -13.25 6.20
CA GLY A 79 2.98 -13.73 7.57
C GLY A 79 4.39 -14.24 7.88
N ARG A 80 5.03 -14.91 6.92
CA ARG A 80 6.43 -15.33 7.05
C ARG A 80 7.37 -14.13 7.17
N SER A 81 7.20 -13.12 6.33
CA SER A 81 8.04 -11.91 6.33
C SER A 81 7.90 -11.13 7.65
N ILE A 82 6.65 -10.90 8.09
CA ILE A 82 6.36 -10.26 9.37
C ILE A 82 6.92 -11.08 10.55
N GLY A 83 6.71 -12.39 10.53
CA GLY A 83 7.14 -13.30 11.61
C GLY A 83 8.66 -13.43 11.71
N ASP A 84 9.39 -13.31 10.60
CA ASP A 84 10.85 -13.27 10.62
C ASP A 84 11.37 -12.00 11.30
N ILE A 85 10.84 -10.83 10.92
CA ILE A 85 11.19 -9.54 11.53
C ILE A 85 10.89 -9.57 13.04
N ASP A 86 9.69 -10.01 13.42
CA ASP A 86 9.26 -10.11 14.83
C ASP A 86 10.24 -10.97 15.62
N ARG A 87 10.51 -12.19 15.16
CA ARG A 87 11.39 -13.16 15.84
C ARG A 87 12.81 -12.64 16.02
N ARG A 88 13.37 -12.01 14.98
CA ARG A 88 14.77 -11.57 14.95
C ARG A 88 14.98 -10.28 15.72
N LEU A 89 14.00 -9.38 15.76
CA LEU A 89 14.12 -8.07 16.41
C LEU A 89 13.48 -8.00 17.81
N LYS A 90 12.75 -9.03 18.25
CA LYS A 90 12.06 -9.05 19.56
C LYS A 90 12.98 -8.67 20.72
N SER A 91 14.17 -9.25 20.79
CA SER A 91 15.18 -8.97 21.83
C SER A 91 16.24 -7.95 21.41
N ALA A 92 16.19 -7.43 20.18
CA ALA A 92 17.16 -6.44 19.72
C ALA A 92 17.00 -5.12 20.47
N THR A 93 18.13 -4.54 20.86
CA THR A 93 18.19 -3.17 21.38
C THR A 93 18.34 -2.23 20.19
N MET A 94 17.46 -1.23 20.09
CA MET A 94 17.40 -0.32 18.95
C MET A 94 17.36 1.11 19.47
N SER A 95 18.35 1.92 19.08
CA SER A 95 18.38 3.35 19.38
C SER A 95 17.90 4.14 18.16
N GLY A 96 16.59 4.39 18.10
CA GLY A 96 15.97 5.15 17.00
C GLY A 96 15.72 4.32 15.74
N TRP A 97 15.47 5.03 14.64
CA TRP A 97 15.22 4.46 13.32
C TRP A 97 16.51 3.97 12.68
N GLN A 98 16.50 2.74 12.20
CA GLN A 98 17.62 2.13 11.47
C GLN A 98 17.09 1.32 10.30
N ALA A 99 17.91 1.14 9.25
CA ALA A 99 17.56 0.29 8.14
C ALA A 99 17.32 -1.16 8.61
N LEU A 100 16.31 -1.82 8.03
CA LEU A 100 15.92 -3.18 8.40
C LEU A 100 17.07 -4.16 8.20
N GLY A 101 17.81 -4.05 7.10
CA GLY A 101 19.00 -4.90 6.88
C GLY A 101 20.06 -4.75 7.97
N SER A 102 20.35 -3.52 8.39
CA SER A 102 21.29 -3.25 9.48
C SER A 102 20.79 -3.83 10.81
N ALA A 103 19.50 -3.67 11.11
CA ALA A 103 18.88 -4.23 12.31
C ALA A 103 18.95 -5.76 12.36
N LEU A 104 18.80 -6.40 11.20
CA LEU A 104 18.85 -7.85 11.05
C LEU A 104 20.28 -8.40 10.92
N LYS A 105 21.30 -7.53 10.82
CA LYS A 105 22.70 -7.88 10.51
C LYS A 105 22.85 -8.64 9.19
N GLU A 106 22.01 -8.29 8.21
CA GLU A 106 22.08 -8.83 6.85
C GLU A 106 23.00 -7.98 5.99
N SER A 107 23.78 -8.63 5.11
CA SER A 107 24.50 -7.92 4.06
C SER A 107 23.48 -7.42 3.04
N THR A 108 23.29 -6.11 2.97
CA THR A 108 22.37 -5.51 2.01
C THR A 108 23.14 -5.06 0.77
N GLY A 109 22.82 -5.69 -0.36
CA GLY A 109 23.21 -5.17 -1.68
C GLY A 109 22.38 -3.95 -2.07
N GLU A 110 22.43 -3.56 -3.34
CA GLU A 110 21.54 -2.52 -3.86
C GLU A 110 20.07 -2.96 -3.84
N PHE A 111 19.17 -1.98 -3.84
CA PHE A 111 17.73 -2.24 -3.95
C PHE A 111 17.39 -3.04 -5.21
N ASP A 112 16.68 -4.15 -5.02
CA ASP A 112 16.10 -4.97 -6.10
C ASP A 112 14.57 -5.01 -5.97
N GLY A 113 13.88 -4.61 -7.04
CA GLY A 113 12.41 -4.66 -7.10
C GLY A 113 11.83 -6.07 -7.02
N ASN A 114 12.56 -7.11 -7.41
CA ASN A 114 12.12 -8.49 -7.25
C ASN A 114 12.16 -8.91 -5.78
N ASN A 115 13.21 -8.52 -5.05
CA ASN A 115 13.30 -8.73 -3.60
C ASN A 115 12.19 -7.96 -2.88
N PHE A 116 11.89 -6.74 -3.31
CA PHE A 116 10.75 -5.97 -2.80
C PHE A 116 9.43 -6.75 -2.88
N LEU A 117 9.13 -7.34 -4.03
CA LEU A 117 7.90 -8.12 -4.20
C LEU A 117 7.94 -9.45 -3.43
N ALA A 118 9.08 -10.14 -3.43
CA ALA A 118 9.25 -11.43 -2.75
C ALA A 118 9.13 -11.33 -1.22
N HIS A 119 9.54 -10.19 -0.64
CA HIS A 119 9.45 -9.91 0.79
C HIS A 119 8.18 -9.13 1.18
N ALA A 120 7.12 -9.21 0.36
CA ALA A 120 5.84 -8.54 0.63
C ALA A 120 5.97 -7.02 0.87
N GLY A 121 6.93 -6.37 0.20
CA GLY A 121 7.26 -4.96 0.34
C GLY A 121 8.21 -4.64 1.49
N LEU A 122 8.48 -5.57 2.41
CA LEU A 122 9.35 -5.36 3.58
C LEU A 122 10.83 -5.60 3.28
N GLU A 123 11.32 -5.01 2.18
CA GLU A 123 12.71 -5.20 1.73
C GLU A 123 13.70 -4.40 2.58
N TYR A 124 14.88 -5.00 2.80
CA TYR A 124 15.86 -4.58 3.80
C TYR A 124 16.45 -3.18 3.58
N ASN A 125 16.58 -2.74 2.33
CA ASN A 125 17.17 -1.46 1.96
C ASN A 125 16.17 -0.30 1.97
N VAL A 126 14.88 -0.58 1.84
CA VAL A 126 13.83 0.44 1.75
C VAL A 126 13.02 0.58 3.04
N THR A 127 13.11 -0.39 3.94
CA THR A 127 12.36 -0.40 5.20
C THR A 127 13.26 0.05 6.35
N GLU A 128 12.75 0.95 7.18
CA GLU A 128 13.34 1.30 8.48
C GLU A 128 12.50 0.71 9.59
N VAL A 129 13.17 0.42 10.71
CA VAL A 129 12.57 -0.15 11.90
C VAL A 129 13.04 0.56 13.16
N CYS A 130 12.15 0.66 14.14
CA CYS A 130 12.47 1.10 15.49
C CYS A 130 11.57 0.38 16.52
N LYS A 131 11.83 0.61 17.82
CA LYS A 131 10.89 0.27 18.89
C LYS A 131 10.20 1.55 19.38
N ASN A 132 8.88 1.52 19.50
CA ASN A 132 8.14 2.62 20.12
C ASN A 132 8.32 2.60 21.66
N ARG A 133 7.64 3.53 22.34
CA ARG A 133 7.67 3.64 23.82
C ARG A 133 7.15 2.40 24.53
N ASP A 134 6.26 1.65 23.89
CA ASP A 134 5.67 0.41 24.41
C ASP A 134 6.54 -0.82 24.09
N GLY A 135 7.68 -0.64 23.42
CA GLY A 135 8.57 -1.72 22.99
C GLY A 135 8.11 -2.48 21.75
N GLU A 136 7.02 -2.04 21.10
CA GLU A 136 6.54 -2.63 19.85
C GLU A 136 7.46 -2.24 18.68
N ILE A 137 7.71 -3.20 17.79
CA ILE A 137 8.45 -2.95 16.55
C ILE A 137 7.54 -2.17 15.59
N VAL A 138 8.04 -1.03 15.14
CA VAL A 138 7.39 -0.13 14.18
C VAL A 138 8.23 -0.06 12.92
N LEU A 139 7.56 0.03 11.77
CA LEU A 139 8.17 0.05 10.46
C LEU A 139 7.72 1.29 9.70
N ARG A 140 8.59 1.76 8.82
CA ARG A 140 8.25 2.73 7.80
C ARG A 140 9.12 2.54 6.57
N TYR A 141 8.69 3.12 5.46
CA TYR A 141 9.55 3.23 4.30
C TYR A 141 10.49 4.43 4.42
N ARG A 142 11.71 4.25 3.93
CA ARG A 142 12.68 5.30 3.71
C ARG A 142 12.14 6.34 2.74
N LYS A 143 12.13 7.60 3.16
CA LYS A 143 11.57 8.71 2.36
C LYS A 143 12.34 8.96 1.06
N ASP A 144 13.66 8.78 1.08
CA ASP A 144 14.54 8.91 -0.07
C ASP A 144 14.35 7.78 -1.10
N MET A 145 13.77 6.64 -0.70
CA MET A 145 13.53 5.50 -1.58
C MET A 145 12.13 5.48 -2.20
N ARG A 146 11.31 6.51 -1.96
CA ARG A 146 9.91 6.55 -2.34
C ARG A 146 9.67 6.29 -3.83
N GLN A 147 10.46 6.90 -4.72
CA GLN A 147 10.30 6.69 -6.17
C GLN A 147 10.54 5.22 -6.54
N LYS A 148 11.55 4.57 -5.96
CA LYS A 148 11.87 3.15 -6.21
C LYS A 148 10.75 2.23 -5.71
N ILE A 149 10.19 2.52 -4.54
CA ILE A 149 9.04 1.78 -3.97
C ILE A 149 7.81 1.93 -4.87
N GLU A 150 7.51 3.14 -5.32
CA GLU A 150 6.39 3.41 -6.23
C GLU A 150 6.57 2.65 -7.56
N SER A 151 7.77 2.70 -8.15
CA SER A 151 8.08 1.95 -9.38
C SER A 151 7.98 0.43 -9.20
N ALA A 152 8.51 -0.14 -8.12
CA ALA A 152 8.41 -1.57 -7.86
C ALA A 152 6.96 -2.02 -7.60
N SER A 153 6.19 -1.20 -6.87
CA SER A 153 4.77 -1.46 -6.63
C SER A 153 3.96 -1.44 -7.94
N LEU A 154 4.24 -0.48 -8.83
CA LEU A 154 3.64 -0.43 -10.16
C LEU A 154 4.00 -1.66 -10.99
N ASN A 155 5.28 -2.07 -10.99
CA ASN A 155 5.71 -3.27 -11.71
C ASN A 155 4.99 -4.53 -11.21
N GLY A 156 4.73 -4.65 -9.91
CA GLY A 156 3.96 -5.75 -9.33
C GLY A 156 2.49 -5.76 -9.79
N LEU A 157 1.89 -4.59 -10.05
CA LEU A 157 0.51 -4.47 -10.53
C LEU A 157 0.36 -4.87 -12.01
N PHE A 158 1.38 -4.65 -12.85
CA PHE A 158 1.31 -4.89 -14.30
C PHE A 158 1.93 -6.23 -14.74
N LYS A 159 2.60 -6.96 -13.85
CA LYS A 159 3.16 -8.29 -14.12
C LYS A 159 2.23 -9.45 -13.72
N GLY A 160 1.03 -9.14 -13.23
CA GLY A 160 -0.02 -10.12 -12.89
C GLY A 160 -0.96 -10.41 -14.05
#